data_AF-A0A975PIC9-F1
#
_entry.id   AF-A0A975PIC9-F1
#
_cell.length_a   1.000
_cell.length_b   1.000
_cell.length_c   1.000
_cell.angle_alpha   90.00
_cell.angle_beta   90.00
_cell.angle_gamma   90.00
#
_symmetry.space_group_name_H-M   'P 1'
#
loop_
_entity.id
_entity.type
_entity.pdbx_description
1 polymer ?
#
loop_
_entity_poly.entity_id
_entity_poly.type
_entity_poly.pdbx_seq_one_letter_code
_entity_poly.pdbx_strand_id
1 'polypeptide(L)' 'MGKPQDTDEYYMYKVGDIEVYVKSDVKAKDDEITVKYIKILWTEKLSVEGILI' A
#
# COMPACT_ATOMS: atom_id res chain seq x y z
N MET A 1 -8.23 9.05 0.15
CA MET A 1 -7.83 8.72 -1.24
C MET A 1 -8.57 7.46 -1.64
N GLY A 2 -9.07 7.38 -2.87
CA GLY A 2 -9.84 6.24 -3.39
C GLY A 2 -9.04 5.41 -4.39
N LYS A 3 -9.71 4.48 -5.08
CA LYS A 3 -9.11 3.64 -6.13
C LYS A 3 -8.46 4.53 -7.23
N PRO A 4 -7.22 4.22 -7.68
CA PRO A 4 -6.61 4.93 -8.81
C PRO A 4 -7.46 4.80 -10.07
N GLN A 5 -7.43 5.83 -10.92
CA GLN A 5 -8.19 5.83 -12.19
C GLN A 5 -7.63 4.82 -13.19
N ASP A 6 -6.29 4.71 -13.26
CA ASP A 6 -5.58 3.83 -14.19
C ASP A 6 -4.97 2.64 -13.46
N THR A 7 -5.73 1.56 -13.29
CA THR A 7 -5.27 0.40 -12.50
C THR A 7 -4.15 -0.40 -13.15
N ASP A 8 -3.95 -0.26 -14.46
CA ASP A 8 -2.97 -1.04 -15.22
C ASP A 8 -1.52 -0.65 -14.90
N GLU A 9 -1.32 0.55 -14.34
CA GLU A 9 -0.02 1.02 -13.84
C GLU A 9 0.30 0.54 -12.42
N TYR A 10 -0.57 -0.28 -11.81
CA TYR A 10 -0.44 -0.67 -10.41
C TYR A 10 -0.55 -2.19 -10.22
N TYR A 11 0.33 -2.73 -9.40
CA TYR A 11 0.11 -4.01 -8.75
C TYR A 11 -0.94 -3.84 -7.65
N MET A 12 -1.99 -4.66 -7.70
CA MET A 12 -3.06 -4.67 -6.70
C MET A 12 -2.89 -5.85 -5.74
N TYR A 13 -2.85 -5.55 -4.45
CA TYR A 13 -2.80 -6.52 -3.36
C TYR A 13 -4.05 -6.38 -2.50
N LYS A 14 -4.67 -7.51 -2.17
CA LYS A 14 -5.86 -7.54 -1.32
C LYS A 14 -5.55 -8.20 0.02
N VAL A 15 -5.84 -7.50 1.11
CA VAL A 15 -5.70 -8.00 2.49
C VAL A 15 -7.02 -7.78 3.22
N GLY A 16 -7.84 -8.83 3.32
CA GLY A 16 -9.22 -8.71 3.82
C GLY A 16 -10.05 -7.79 2.91
N ASP A 17 -10.61 -6.73 3.49
CA ASP A 17 -11.40 -5.72 2.79
C ASP A 17 -10.58 -4.51 2.32
N ILE A 18 -9.24 -4.57 2.46
CA ILE A 18 -8.32 -3.50 2.05
C ILE A 18 -7.70 -3.86 0.71
N GLU A 19 -7.81 -2.93 -0.24
CA GLU A 19 -7.10 -2.98 -1.53
C GLU A 19 -5.93 -2.00 -1.51
N VAL A 20 -4.74 -2.50 -1.82
CA VAL A 20 -3.49 -1.74 -1.87
C VAL A 20 -3.02 -1.70 -3.31
N TYR A 21 -2.83 -0.50 -3.85
CA TYR A 21 -2.36 -0.26 -5.21
C TYR A 21 -0.93 0.29 -5.16
N VAL A 22 0.02 -0.46 -5.71
CA VAL A 22 1.45 -0.12 -5.75
C VAL A 22 1.83 0.11 -7.20
N LYS A 23 2.39 1.27 -7.55
CA LYS A 23 2.81 1.52 -8.94
C LYS A 23 3.83 0.47 -9.42
N SER A 24 3.67 0.00 -10.65
CA SER A 24 4.45 -1.10 -11.21
C SER A 24 5.92 -0.75 -11.47
N ASP A 25 6.26 0.54 -11.51
CA ASP A 25 7.63 1.03 -11.68
C ASP A 25 8.38 1.23 -10.35
N VAL A 26 7.72 1.02 -9.20
CA VAL A 26 8.34 1.13 -7.88
C VAL A 26 9.16 -0.11 -7.60
N LYS A 27 10.49 0.05 -7.52
CA LYS A 27 11.39 -0.94 -6.96
C LYS A 27 11.59 -0.65 -5.48
N ALA A 28 10.95 -1.45 -4.65
CA ALA A 28 11.21 -1.42 -3.23
C ALA A 28 12.50 -2.18 -2.92
N LYS A 29 13.22 -1.74 -1.89
CA LYS A 29 14.38 -2.46 -1.37
C LYS A 29 13.96 -3.86 -0.94
N ASP A 30 14.71 -4.85 -1.40
CA ASP A 30 14.45 -6.27 -1.16
C ASP A 30 13.06 -6.73 -1.68
N ASP A 31 12.45 -5.99 -2.61
CA ASP A 31 11.09 -6.18 -3.11
C ASP A 31 9.99 -6.14 -2.03
N GLU A 32 10.28 -5.51 -0.88
CA GLU A 32 9.38 -5.46 0.28
C GLU A 32 8.67 -4.11 0.45
N ILE A 33 7.34 -4.16 0.60
CA ILE A 33 6.52 -3.03 1.03
C ILE A 33 5.78 -3.43 2.29
N THR A 34 5.88 -2.62 3.33
CA THR A 34 5.20 -2.86 4.61
C THR A 34 3.91 -2.07 4.68
N VAL A 35 2.79 -2.78 4.83
CA VAL A 35 1.47 -2.20 5.09
C VAL A 35 1.10 -2.46 6.54
N LYS A 36 0.88 -1.40 7.32
CA LYS A 36 0.57 -1.49 8.75
C LYS A 36 -0.72 -0.78 9.08
N TYR A 37 -1.70 -1.53 9.62
CA TYR A 37 -2.86 -0.96 10.28
C TYR A 37 -2.55 -0.72 11.75
N ILE A 38 -2.79 0.51 12.22
CA ILE A 38 -2.52 0.95 13.59
C ILE A 38 -3.81 1.51 14.16
N LYS A 39 -4.25 0.96 15.30
CA LYS A 39 -5.39 1.45 16.06
C LYS A 39 -4.91 1.93 17.43
N ILE A 40 -5.12 3.21 17.73
CA ILE A 40 -4.76 3.84 19.01
C ILE A 40 -6.03 4.47 19.58
N LEU A 41 -6.59 3.83 20.61
CA LEU A 41 -7.84 4.22 21.26
C LEU A 41 -9.00 4.36 20.24
N TRP A 42 -9.26 5.60 19.81
CA TRP A 42 -10.34 6.02 18.91
C TRP A 42 -9.83 6.37 17.50
N THR A 43 -8.52 6.36 17.29
CA THR A 43 -7.88 6.75 16.03
C THR A 43 -7.39 5.51 15.30
N GLU A 44 -7.68 5.46 14.02
CA GLU A 44 -7.23 4.41 13.12
C GLU A 44 -6.32 5.04 12.06
N LYS A 45 -5.19 4.38 11.76
CA LYS A 45 -4.21 4.81 10.77
C LYS A 45 -3.78 3.61 9.93
N LEU A 46 -3.72 3.81 8.62
CA LEU A 46 -3.04 2.92 7.69
C LEU A 46 -1.70 3.56 7.29
N SER A 47 -0.59 2.88 7.53
CA SER A 47 0.76 3.28 7.10
C SER A 47 1.22 2.36 5.98
N VAL A 48 1.74 2.92 4.91
CA VAL A 48 2.42 2.17 3.84
C VAL A 48 3.84 2.70 3.77
N GLU A 49 4.82 1.82 3.98
CA GLU A 49 6.23 2.17 4.07
C GLU A 49 7.03 1.28 3.12
N GLY A 50 7.96 1.88 2.40
CA GLY A 50 8.90 1.19 1.51
C GLY A 50 10.17 2.03 1.38
N ILE A 51 11.29 1.36 1.15
CA ILE A 51 12.57 2.03 0.86
C ILE A 51 12.77 1.98 -0.65
N LEU A 52 12.91 3.12 -1.30
CA LEU A 52 13.27 3.18 -2.73
C LEU A 52 14.79 3.02 -2.88
N ILE A 53 15.23 2.27 -3.89
CA ILE A 53 16.65 2.17 -4.30
C ILE A 53 16.86 2.98 -5.58
#